data_AF-A0A401U6E0-F1
#
_entry.id   AF-A0A401U6E0-F1
#
_cell.length_a   1.000
_cell.length_b   1.000
_cell.length_c   1.000
_cell.angle_alpha   90.00
_cell.angle_beta   90.00
_cell.angle_gamma   90.00
#
_symmetry.space_group_name_H-M   'P 1'
#
loop_
_entity.id
_entity.type
_entity.pdbx_description
1 polymer ?
#
loop_
_entity_poly.entity_id
_entity_poly.type
_entity_poly.pdbx_seq_one_letter_code
_entity_poly.pdbx_strand_id
1 'polypeptide(L)'
;MKTKMKYQFVITYFILSALTHYSQAQQWTGSPDVNGQIERTGNIRTNGLSFGSYGTSLVGDSAPYMISSPPNGENHDLMLFGNSTATLNLRLFDGDFKLGPYTTPNAILYNSGNAFFNGNVGIGVSQPGAKLEVNGNINVGSPNSVVLGYGATLNFLGASLNGDPLWISRYNNSANKSELRLNLGDDFGQQEDMFTIGTHHWNGGEWKPHFSVHASGKVGIGTTNPTQKLTVNGTVYSTEVKVDVNAGTGPDYVFEPTYQLPSLIEIENYIKANKHLPEVPSAKEMETNGINLSEMNMLLLKKVEELTLHLIEQQKEIEMLKTKIK
;
A
#
# COMPACT_ATOMS: atom_id res chain seq x y z
N MET A 1 63.07 -88.46 -4.01
CA MET A 1 62.50 -88.34 -5.37
C MET A 1 61.49 -87.18 -5.33
N LYS A 2 61.63 -86.21 -6.24
CA LYS A 2 60.85 -84.94 -6.33
C LYS A 2 59.32 -85.21 -6.33
N THR A 3 58.41 -84.33 -5.90
CA THR A 3 58.12 -83.04 -6.56
C THR A 3 57.10 -82.16 -5.77
N LYS A 4 57.49 -80.88 -5.60
CA LYS A 4 56.77 -79.57 -5.51
C LYS A 4 55.47 -79.32 -4.68
N MET A 5 55.61 -78.29 -3.83
CA MET A 5 54.63 -77.39 -3.20
C MET A 5 53.52 -76.83 -4.11
N LYS A 6 52.33 -76.60 -3.50
CA LYS A 6 51.58 -75.33 -3.56
C LYS A 6 50.91 -75.07 -2.20
N TYR A 7 51.13 -73.88 -1.64
CA TYR A 7 50.49 -73.37 -0.43
C TYR A 7 49.20 -72.62 -0.80
N GLN A 8 48.14 -72.76 0.00
CA GLN A 8 47.18 -71.67 0.19
C GLN A 8 46.50 -71.78 1.57
N PHE A 9 46.55 -70.66 2.30
CA PHE A 9 46.07 -70.44 3.65
C PHE A 9 44.53 -70.50 3.74
N VAL A 10 44.00 -71.09 4.82
CA VAL A 10 42.64 -70.85 5.31
C VAL A 10 42.74 -70.53 6.80
N ILE A 11 42.41 -69.29 7.17
CA ILE A 11 42.32 -68.82 8.56
C ILE A 11 40.85 -68.90 9.02
N THR A 12 40.68 -69.53 10.18
CA THR A 12 39.48 -69.80 10.97
C THR A 12 38.83 -68.54 11.57
N TYR A 13 37.52 -68.52 11.83
CA TYR A 13 36.94 -67.87 13.03
C TYR A 13 35.60 -68.49 13.48
N PHE A 14 35.32 -68.27 14.77
CA PHE A 14 34.55 -69.04 15.76
C PHE A 14 33.00 -68.86 15.82
N ILE A 15 32.33 -69.96 16.16
CA ILE A 15 31.22 -70.24 17.12
C ILE A 15 30.42 -69.08 17.77
N LEU A 16 29.11 -69.06 17.45
CA LEU A 16 27.89 -69.16 18.29
C LEU A 16 27.64 -68.23 19.52
N SER A 17 26.52 -67.49 19.50
CA SER A 17 25.55 -67.45 20.62
C SER A 17 24.10 -67.11 20.17
N ALA A 18 23.15 -67.79 20.82
CA ALA A 18 21.67 -67.88 20.72
C ALA A 18 20.85 -66.67 20.16
N LEU A 19 19.94 -66.88 19.20
CA LEU A 19 18.47 -67.08 19.35
C LEU A 19 17.84 -66.21 20.45
N THR A 20 17.00 -65.20 20.17
CA THR A 20 15.71 -65.27 19.48
C THR A 20 15.26 -63.84 19.13
N HIS A 21 14.75 -63.61 17.92
CA HIS A 21 13.50 -62.89 17.58
C HIS A 21 13.43 -62.73 16.06
N TYR A 22 12.25 -63.04 15.53
CA TYR A 22 11.84 -63.00 14.12
C TYR A 22 12.46 -61.84 13.32
N SER A 23 13.30 -62.14 12.34
CA SER A 23 13.33 -61.38 11.09
C SER A 23 13.75 -62.32 9.97
N GLN A 24 13.02 -62.30 8.85
CA GLN A 24 13.54 -62.89 7.62
C GLN A 24 14.72 -62.04 7.17
N ALA A 25 15.93 -62.39 7.61
CA ALA A 25 17.15 -61.87 7.02
C ALA A 25 17.29 -62.49 5.63
N GLN A 26 16.85 -61.77 4.58
CA GLN A 26 17.35 -62.05 3.24
C GLN A 26 18.86 -61.83 3.27
N GLN A 27 19.64 -62.90 3.14
CA GLN A 27 21.09 -62.83 2.99
C GLN A 27 21.43 -61.90 1.81
N TRP A 28 22.20 -60.85 2.10
CA TRP A 28 22.79 -59.96 1.11
C TRP A 28 24.01 -60.64 0.49
N THR A 29 23.86 -61.15 -0.74
CA THR A 29 24.99 -61.67 -1.51
C THR A 29 25.36 -60.68 -2.61
N GLY A 30 26.39 -59.88 -2.35
CA GLY A 30 27.07 -59.05 -3.34
C GLY A 30 28.47 -58.71 -2.81
N SER A 31 29.51 -59.02 -3.59
CA SER A 31 30.86 -58.55 -3.25
C SER A 31 30.93 -57.03 -3.44
N PRO A 32 31.52 -56.28 -2.50
CA PRO A 32 31.81 -54.87 -2.70
C PRO A 32 32.79 -54.68 -3.86
N ASP A 33 32.70 -53.55 -4.56
CA ASP A 33 33.69 -53.16 -5.55
C ASP A 33 35.06 -52.82 -4.89
N VAL A 34 36.06 -52.50 -5.71
CA VAL A 34 37.43 -52.20 -5.26
C VAL A 34 37.54 -50.97 -4.33
N ASN A 35 36.47 -50.19 -4.19
CA ASN A 35 36.38 -49.02 -3.34
C ASN A 35 35.44 -49.21 -2.14
N GLY A 36 34.90 -50.43 -1.94
CA GLY A 36 33.98 -50.73 -0.84
C GLY A 36 32.54 -50.28 -1.08
N GLN A 37 32.17 -49.89 -2.31
CA GLN A 37 30.80 -49.53 -2.66
C GLN A 37 30.01 -50.78 -3.08
N ILE A 38 28.77 -50.87 -2.59
CA ILE A 38 27.80 -51.89 -2.97
C ILE A 38 26.83 -51.21 -3.94
N GLU A 39 27.03 -51.40 -5.24
CA GLU A 39 26.04 -51.00 -6.24
C GLU A 39 24.84 -51.95 -6.18
N ARG A 40 23.64 -51.41 -5.94
CA ARG A 40 22.39 -52.16 -6.07
C ARG A 40 21.30 -51.32 -6.73
N THR A 41 20.77 -51.84 -7.83
CA THR A 41 19.49 -51.45 -8.41
C THR A 41 18.36 -52.17 -7.67
N GLY A 42 17.62 -51.47 -6.80
CA GLY A 42 16.45 -52.00 -6.11
C GLY A 42 15.97 -51.18 -4.91
N ASN A 43 14.70 -51.35 -4.53
CA ASN A 43 14.09 -50.67 -3.37
C ASN A 43 14.65 -51.24 -2.05
N ILE A 44 15.29 -50.40 -1.23
CA ILE A 44 15.77 -50.75 0.11
C ILE A 44 14.59 -50.64 1.09
N ARG A 45 14.07 -51.77 1.58
CA ARG A 45 13.10 -51.81 2.68
C ARG A 45 13.84 -52.11 3.99
N THR A 46 13.90 -51.13 4.89
CA THR A 46 14.53 -51.31 6.21
C THR A 46 13.62 -50.72 7.28
N ASN A 47 13.54 -51.39 8.43
CA ASN A 47 12.89 -50.88 9.63
C ASN A 47 13.87 -49.96 10.35
N GLY A 48 14.05 -48.75 9.81
CA GLY A 48 14.99 -47.75 10.30
C GLY A 48 16.36 -47.82 9.59
N LEU A 49 16.73 -46.72 8.95
CA LEU A 49 18.10 -46.44 8.53
C LEU A 49 18.72 -45.51 9.57
N SER A 50 19.72 -46.00 10.32
CA SER A 50 20.52 -45.17 11.21
C SER A 50 21.86 -44.88 10.53
N PHE A 51 22.17 -43.60 10.32
CA PHE A 51 23.42 -43.16 9.70
C PHE A 51 24.34 -42.56 10.76
N GLY A 52 25.62 -42.96 10.74
CA GLY A 52 26.64 -42.51 11.68
C GLY A 52 27.10 -41.06 11.47
N SER A 53 28.04 -40.62 12.30
CA SER A 53 28.51 -39.23 12.46
C SER A 53 29.37 -38.66 11.31
N TYR A 54 29.60 -39.41 10.24
CA TYR A 54 30.39 -38.97 9.09
C TYR A 54 29.50 -38.99 7.85
N GLY A 55 29.34 -37.82 7.22
CA GLY A 55 28.36 -37.57 6.16
C GLY A 55 28.26 -38.72 5.15
N THR A 56 27.05 -39.24 4.98
CA THR A 56 26.71 -40.28 4.01
C THR A 56 26.05 -39.62 2.80
N SER A 57 26.57 -39.87 1.60
CA SER A 57 25.93 -39.44 0.35
C SER A 57 25.16 -40.62 -0.23
N LEU A 58 23.83 -40.48 -0.36
CA LEU A 58 23.08 -41.34 -1.28
C LEU A 58 23.26 -40.75 -2.68
N VAL A 59 24.18 -41.32 -3.45
CA VAL A 59 24.39 -40.96 -4.86
C VAL A 59 23.50 -41.85 -5.71
N GLY A 60 22.45 -41.27 -6.30
CA GLY A 60 21.63 -41.96 -7.30
C GLY A 60 22.08 -41.56 -8.69
N ASP A 61 22.39 -42.52 -9.55
CA ASP A 61 22.51 -42.29 -10.99
C ASP A 61 21.10 -42.07 -11.56
N SER A 62 20.85 -40.87 -12.08
CA SER A 62 19.73 -40.44 -12.95
C SER A 62 18.26 -40.70 -12.52
N ALA A 63 17.97 -41.40 -11.42
CA ALA A 63 16.61 -41.68 -10.93
C ALA A 63 16.33 -41.06 -9.54
N PRO A 64 15.14 -40.47 -9.31
CA PRO A 64 14.80 -39.90 -8.01
C PRO A 64 14.71 -41.00 -6.93
N TYR A 65 15.43 -40.83 -5.83
CA TYR A 65 15.27 -41.68 -4.65
C TYR A 65 13.96 -41.31 -3.95
N MET A 66 12.95 -42.18 -4.03
CA MET A 66 11.69 -41.98 -3.33
C MET A 66 11.72 -42.66 -1.96
N ILE A 67 11.70 -41.87 -0.89
CA ILE A 67 11.25 -42.35 0.43
C ILE A 67 9.72 -42.24 0.41
N SER A 68 9.04 -43.30 -0.04
CA SER A 68 7.57 -43.36 -0.06
C SER A 68 7.03 -44.14 1.13
N SER A 69 5.89 -43.70 1.66
CA SER A 69 5.14 -44.46 2.66
C SER A 69 4.51 -45.70 2.02
N PRO A 70 4.40 -46.83 2.74
CA PRO A 70 3.55 -47.94 2.33
C PRO A 70 2.05 -47.54 2.30
N PRO A 71 1.18 -48.30 1.60
CA PRO A 71 -0.19 -47.89 1.25
C PRO A 71 -1.19 -47.81 2.42
N ASN A 72 -0.74 -47.94 3.67
CA ASN A 72 -1.57 -48.14 4.87
C ASN A 72 -2.04 -46.85 5.56
N GLY A 73 -1.83 -45.66 4.97
CA GLY A 73 -2.50 -44.43 5.42
C GLY A 73 -2.02 -43.85 6.76
N GLU A 74 -0.89 -44.30 7.29
CA GLU A 74 -0.25 -43.68 8.45
C GLU A 74 0.62 -42.48 8.02
N ASN A 75 0.56 -41.39 8.79
CA ASN A 75 1.46 -40.24 8.59
C ASN A 75 2.88 -40.63 9.02
N HIS A 76 3.81 -40.67 8.07
CA HIS A 76 5.23 -40.86 8.37
C HIS A 76 5.98 -39.56 8.06
N ASP A 77 6.45 -38.89 9.11
CA ASP A 77 7.31 -37.72 8.97
C ASP A 77 8.72 -38.16 8.57
N LEU A 78 9.31 -37.50 7.57
CA LEU A 78 10.75 -37.54 7.38
C LEU A 78 11.39 -36.70 8.50
N MET A 79 11.75 -37.37 9.60
CA MET A 79 12.42 -36.72 10.73
C MET A 79 13.92 -36.60 10.47
N LEU A 80 14.40 -35.37 10.30
CA LEU A 80 15.82 -35.05 10.17
C LEU A 80 16.31 -34.43 11.48
N PHE A 81 17.17 -35.14 12.21
CA PHE A 81 17.70 -34.68 13.49
C PHE A 81 18.97 -33.84 13.30
N GLY A 82 18.94 -32.58 13.76
CA GLY A 82 20.14 -31.80 14.04
C GLY A 82 20.53 -31.97 15.51
N ASN A 83 21.83 -31.93 15.83
CA ASN A 83 22.25 -31.76 17.23
C ASN A 83 22.09 -30.27 17.63
N SER A 84 21.93 -29.98 18.93
CA SER A 84 21.59 -28.63 19.45
C SER A 84 22.61 -27.52 19.14
N THR A 85 23.73 -27.86 18.51
CA THR A 85 24.82 -26.95 18.13
C THR A 85 25.03 -26.83 16.62
N ALA A 86 24.38 -27.67 15.80
CA ALA A 86 24.57 -27.72 14.36
C ALA A 86 23.30 -27.30 13.61
N THR A 87 23.47 -26.48 12.57
CA THR A 87 22.37 -26.14 11.66
C THR A 87 22.10 -27.32 10.72
N LEU A 88 20.87 -27.82 10.72
CA LEU A 88 20.40 -28.71 9.66
C LEU A 88 20.24 -27.87 8.38
N ASN A 89 21.12 -28.09 7.41
CA ASN A 89 21.03 -27.42 6.11
C ASN A 89 20.42 -28.39 5.09
N LEU A 90 19.23 -28.08 4.61
CA LEU A 90 18.66 -28.70 3.42
C LEU A 90 19.13 -27.92 2.20
N ARG A 91 20.09 -28.46 1.44
CA ARG A 91 20.54 -27.87 0.17
C ARG A 91 20.07 -28.75 -0.99
N LEU A 92 19.35 -28.14 -1.93
CA LEU A 92 19.06 -28.74 -3.22
C LEU A 92 20.09 -28.18 -4.20
N PHE A 93 20.90 -29.05 -4.81
CA PHE A 93 21.97 -28.61 -5.70
C PHE A 93 21.43 -28.11 -7.05
N ASP A 94 20.35 -28.72 -7.56
CA ASP A 94 19.74 -28.38 -8.86
C ASP A 94 18.21 -28.62 -8.88
N GLY A 95 17.45 -27.91 -8.05
CA GLY A 95 15.98 -28.04 -8.08
C GLY A 95 15.21 -27.19 -7.06
N ASP A 96 13.89 -27.14 -7.24
CA ASP A 96 12.98 -26.42 -6.35
C ASP A 96 12.59 -27.27 -5.13
N PHE A 97 12.37 -26.62 -3.98
CA PHE A 97 11.78 -27.27 -2.81
C PHE A 97 10.26 -27.15 -2.86
N LYS A 98 9.55 -28.28 -2.98
CA LYS A 98 8.09 -28.34 -3.13
C LYS A 98 7.43 -28.97 -1.91
N LEU A 99 6.38 -28.33 -1.40
CA LEU A 99 5.54 -28.84 -0.31
C LEU A 99 4.15 -29.17 -0.86
N GLY A 100 3.65 -30.38 -0.59
CA GLY A 100 2.34 -30.85 -1.04
C GLY A 100 2.38 -31.87 -2.19
N PRO A 101 1.25 -32.14 -2.85
CA PRO A 101 1.16 -33.11 -3.94
C PRO A 101 2.12 -32.81 -5.10
N TYR A 102 2.64 -33.87 -5.73
CA TYR A 102 3.61 -33.76 -6.82
C TYR A 102 3.10 -32.92 -8.02
N THR A 103 1.82 -33.06 -8.36
CA THR A 103 1.20 -32.37 -9.51
C THR A 103 0.71 -30.96 -9.18
N THR A 104 0.39 -30.66 -7.92
CA THR A 104 -0.15 -29.38 -7.47
C THR A 104 0.43 -28.99 -6.11
N PRO A 105 1.69 -28.49 -6.07
CA PRO A 105 2.31 -28.09 -4.82
C PRO A 105 1.55 -26.97 -4.13
N ASN A 106 1.46 -27.05 -2.80
CA ASN A 106 0.89 -26.00 -1.96
C ASN A 106 1.87 -24.83 -1.77
N ALA A 107 3.17 -25.11 -1.76
CA ALA A 107 4.22 -24.11 -1.75
C ALA A 107 5.47 -24.58 -2.52
N ILE A 108 6.19 -23.64 -3.12
CA ILE A 108 7.44 -23.88 -3.84
C ILE A 108 8.45 -22.80 -3.47
N LEU A 109 9.66 -23.21 -3.07
CA LEU A 109 10.83 -22.32 -3.05
C LEU A 109 11.65 -22.64 -4.29
N TYR A 110 11.66 -21.69 -5.23
CA TYR A 110 12.39 -21.85 -6.48
C TYR A 110 13.87 -21.61 -6.25
N ASN A 111 14.73 -22.35 -6.95
CA ASN A 111 16.18 -22.08 -6.93
C ASN A 111 16.52 -20.68 -7.47
N SER A 112 15.62 -20.05 -8.22
CA SER A 112 15.73 -18.65 -8.66
C SER A 112 15.55 -17.60 -7.56
N GLY A 113 15.21 -18.02 -6.33
CA GLY A 113 14.96 -17.12 -5.18
C GLY A 113 13.51 -16.68 -5.03
N ASN A 114 12.64 -17.06 -5.96
CA ASN A 114 11.20 -16.81 -5.84
C ASN A 114 10.53 -17.81 -4.89
N ALA A 115 9.37 -17.44 -4.36
CA ALA A 115 8.50 -18.35 -3.64
C ALA A 115 7.07 -18.29 -4.19
N PHE A 116 6.42 -19.45 -4.30
CA PHE A 116 5.01 -19.56 -4.64
C PHE A 116 4.25 -20.20 -3.48
N PHE A 117 3.09 -19.65 -3.16
CA PHE A 117 2.17 -20.19 -2.16
C PHE A 117 0.77 -20.23 -2.77
N ASN A 118 0.19 -21.42 -2.89
CA ASN A 118 -1.18 -21.58 -3.36
C ASN A 118 -2.18 -21.14 -2.28
N GLY A 119 -1.85 -21.39 -1.00
CA GLY A 119 -2.65 -21.03 0.17
C GLY A 119 -2.42 -19.58 0.66
N ASN A 120 -2.83 -19.34 1.90
CA ASN A 120 -2.59 -18.08 2.62
C ASN A 120 -1.26 -18.18 3.39
N VAL A 121 -0.49 -17.08 3.43
CA VAL A 121 0.77 -16.99 4.17
C VAL A 121 0.55 -16.17 5.44
N GLY A 122 0.78 -16.79 6.60
CA GLY A 122 0.77 -16.13 7.89
C GLY A 122 2.18 -15.85 8.39
N ILE A 123 2.47 -14.60 8.75
CA ILE A 123 3.71 -14.21 9.45
C ILE A 123 3.33 -13.83 10.88
N GLY A 124 3.63 -14.71 11.84
CA GLY A 124 3.15 -14.55 13.22
C GLY A 124 1.67 -14.89 13.42
N VAL A 125 1.02 -15.53 12.43
CA VAL A 125 -0.38 -15.96 12.44
C VAL A 125 -0.47 -17.44 12.04
N SER A 126 -1.13 -18.26 12.85
CA SER A 126 -1.25 -19.71 12.61
C SER A 126 -2.40 -20.12 11.70
N GLN A 127 -3.40 -19.24 11.52
CA GLN A 127 -4.59 -19.48 10.68
C GLN A 127 -4.95 -18.20 9.90
N PRO A 128 -4.17 -17.83 8.87
CA PRO A 128 -4.39 -16.59 8.13
C PRO A 128 -5.72 -16.61 7.35
N GLY A 129 -6.54 -15.58 7.54
CA GLY A 129 -7.82 -15.37 6.86
C GLY A 129 -7.71 -14.70 5.47
N ALA A 130 -6.54 -14.16 5.14
CA ALA A 130 -6.24 -13.53 3.84
C ALA A 130 -4.94 -14.07 3.23
N LYS A 131 -4.70 -13.78 1.94
CA LYS A 131 -3.54 -14.31 1.19
C LYS A 131 -2.19 -14.02 1.85
N LEU A 132 -2.05 -12.85 2.47
CA LEU A 132 -0.95 -12.51 3.34
C LEU A 132 -1.53 -11.87 4.60
N GLU A 133 -1.24 -12.45 5.76
CA GLU A 133 -1.61 -11.89 7.05
C GLU A 133 -0.39 -11.82 7.96
N VAL A 134 -0.12 -10.63 8.51
CA VAL A 134 1.05 -10.37 9.33
C VAL A 134 0.60 -9.85 10.69
N ASN A 135 0.93 -10.59 11.74
CA ASN A 135 0.79 -10.12 13.11
C ASN A 135 2.07 -9.37 13.49
N GLY A 136 2.14 -8.10 13.10
CA GLY A 136 3.30 -7.24 13.29
C GLY A 136 3.41 -6.18 12.19
N ASN A 137 4.56 -5.52 12.13
CA ASN A 137 4.84 -4.50 11.13
C ASN A 137 5.34 -5.11 9.81
N ILE A 138 5.01 -4.46 8.70
CA ILE A 138 5.57 -4.76 7.38
C ILE A 138 6.51 -3.60 6.99
N ASN A 139 7.79 -3.89 6.81
CA ASN A 139 8.75 -2.92 6.27
C ASN A 139 8.82 -3.09 4.75
N VAL A 140 8.51 -2.03 4.00
CA VAL A 140 8.61 -2.01 2.54
C VAL A 140 9.86 -1.21 2.14
N GLY A 141 10.87 -1.92 1.61
CA GLY A 141 12.15 -1.33 1.19
C GLY A 141 13.32 -1.60 2.15
N SER A 142 14.48 -1.04 1.83
CA SER A 142 15.71 -1.22 2.62
C SER A 142 15.94 -0.02 3.56
N PRO A 143 16.24 -0.26 4.86
CA PRO A 143 16.51 0.82 5.82
C PRO A 143 17.84 1.54 5.59
N ASN A 144 18.76 0.97 4.80
CA ASN A 144 20.17 1.37 4.78
C ASN A 144 20.65 2.03 3.48
N SER A 145 19.74 2.46 2.60
CA SER A 145 20.10 3.16 1.37
C SER A 145 19.56 4.59 1.39
N VAL A 146 20.43 5.56 1.68
CA VAL A 146 20.10 6.99 1.48
C VAL A 146 20.13 7.26 -0.02
N VAL A 147 18.98 7.08 -0.68
CA VAL A 147 18.79 7.38 -2.09
C VAL A 147 17.89 8.60 -2.17
N LEU A 148 18.33 9.65 -2.88
CA LEU A 148 17.43 10.72 -3.31
C LEU A 148 16.43 10.15 -4.31
N GLY A 149 15.17 10.56 -4.22
CA GLY A 149 14.10 10.03 -5.06
C GLY A 149 13.23 8.98 -4.34
N TYR A 150 12.63 8.09 -5.12
CA TYR A 150 11.68 7.09 -4.62
C TYR A 150 12.39 5.93 -3.91
N GLY A 151 11.85 5.56 -2.76
CA GLY A 151 12.11 4.27 -2.13
C GLY A 151 11.24 3.15 -2.75
N ALA A 152 11.23 2.00 -2.09
CA ALA A 152 10.34 0.91 -2.48
C ALA A 152 8.86 1.33 -2.38
N THR A 153 8.05 0.84 -3.31
CA THR A 153 6.62 1.15 -3.41
C THR A 153 5.78 0.00 -2.85
N LEU A 154 4.67 0.34 -2.18
CA LEU A 154 3.55 -0.58 -2.00
C LEU A 154 2.60 -0.38 -3.19
N ASN A 155 2.55 -1.36 -4.10
CA ASN A 155 1.78 -1.28 -5.34
C ASN A 155 0.37 -1.86 -5.18
N PHE A 156 -0.62 -1.19 -5.75
CA PHE A 156 -2.02 -1.60 -5.84
C PHE A 156 -2.34 -1.82 -7.32
N LEU A 157 -2.14 -3.04 -7.80
CA LEU A 157 -2.33 -3.36 -9.21
C LEU A 157 -3.80 -3.69 -9.50
N GLY A 158 -4.32 -3.17 -10.62
CA GLY A 158 -5.67 -3.43 -11.13
C GLY A 158 -5.74 -4.53 -12.19
N ALA A 159 -6.97 -4.88 -12.62
CA ALA A 159 -7.20 -5.71 -13.80
C ALA A 159 -6.92 -4.92 -15.10
N SER A 160 -6.68 -5.63 -16.20
CA SER A 160 -6.12 -5.17 -17.49
C SER A 160 -6.74 -3.95 -18.20
N LEU A 161 -7.76 -3.31 -17.64
CA LEU A 161 -8.47 -2.15 -18.21
C LEU A 161 -8.22 -0.83 -17.45
N ASN A 162 -7.45 -0.85 -16.36
CA ASN A 162 -6.97 0.37 -15.69
C ASN A 162 -5.46 0.20 -15.41
N GLY A 163 -4.65 0.61 -16.39
CA GLY A 163 -3.21 0.32 -16.47
C GLY A 163 -2.33 1.20 -15.60
N ASP A 164 -2.92 2.20 -14.94
CA ASP A 164 -2.20 3.21 -14.23
C ASP A 164 -1.60 2.67 -12.92
N PRO A 165 -0.33 3.01 -12.63
CA PRO A 165 0.34 2.48 -11.46
C PRO A 165 -0.16 3.18 -10.19
N LEU A 166 -1.06 2.56 -9.43
CA LEU A 166 -1.44 3.05 -8.10
C LEU A 166 -0.46 2.53 -7.04
N TRP A 167 0.15 3.43 -6.28
CA TRP A 167 1.10 3.05 -5.23
C TRP A 167 1.29 4.10 -4.14
N ILE A 168 1.83 3.64 -3.02
CA ILE A 168 2.31 4.49 -1.91
C ILE A 168 3.82 4.30 -1.78
N SER A 169 4.57 5.39 -1.68
CA SER A 169 6.03 5.33 -1.49
C SER A 169 6.58 6.54 -0.75
N ARG A 170 7.70 6.33 -0.07
CA ARG A 170 8.54 7.42 0.43
C ARG A 170 9.31 8.04 -0.72
N TYR A 171 9.35 9.36 -0.77
CA TYR A 171 10.23 10.12 -1.65
C TYR A 171 11.20 10.98 -0.84
N ASN A 172 12.50 10.81 -1.03
CA ASN A 172 13.53 11.61 -0.37
C ASN A 172 13.92 12.78 -1.28
N ASN A 173 13.48 13.99 -0.92
CA ASN A 173 13.73 15.20 -1.70
C ASN A 173 15.17 15.70 -1.46
N SER A 174 15.62 15.69 -0.19
CA SER A 174 17.00 15.97 0.20
C SER A 174 17.34 15.28 1.53
N ALA A 175 18.58 15.42 2.00
CA ALA A 175 18.99 14.89 3.30
C ALA A 175 18.03 15.38 4.40
N ASN A 176 17.51 14.44 5.20
CA ASN A 176 16.52 14.68 6.26
C ASN A 176 15.20 15.33 5.81
N LYS A 177 14.87 15.28 4.50
CA LYS A 177 13.58 15.76 3.97
C LYS A 177 12.95 14.71 3.08
N SER A 178 11.84 14.14 3.54
CA SER A 178 11.09 13.13 2.79
C SER A 178 9.60 13.40 2.79
N GLU A 179 8.94 12.92 1.77
CA GLU A 179 7.50 12.97 1.54
C GLU A 179 6.94 11.55 1.51
N LEU A 180 5.70 11.37 1.98
CA LEU A 180 4.90 10.20 1.65
C LEU A 180 4.07 10.56 0.42
N ARG A 181 4.30 9.86 -0.70
CA ARG A 181 3.60 10.12 -1.96
C ARG A 181 2.62 9.01 -2.26
N LEU A 182 1.43 9.41 -2.69
CA LEU A 182 0.41 8.56 -3.31
C LEU A 182 0.38 8.90 -4.79
N ASN A 183 0.59 7.92 -5.67
CA ASN A 183 0.39 8.10 -7.10
C ASN A 183 -1.01 7.64 -7.48
N LEU A 184 -1.83 8.54 -8.03
CA LEU A 184 -3.24 8.27 -8.28
C LEU A 184 -3.50 7.70 -9.68
N GLY A 185 -2.55 7.84 -10.60
CA GLY A 185 -2.75 7.67 -12.03
C GLY A 185 -2.66 9.03 -12.74
N ASP A 186 -2.75 9.03 -14.07
CA ASP A 186 -2.61 10.24 -14.89
C ASP A 186 -3.87 10.63 -15.67
N ASP A 187 -4.97 9.88 -15.51
CA ASP A 187 -6.26 10.22 -16.11
C ASP A 187 -6.85 11.49 -15.48
N PHE A 188 -7.17 12.48 -16.31
CA PHE A 188 -7.78 13.77 -15.92
C PHE A 188 -9.05 14.09 -16.72
N GLY A 189 -9.97 14.88 -16.14
CA GLY A 189 -11.19 15.34 -16.82
C GLY A 189 -12.50 14.77 -16.24
N GLN A 190 -13.38 14.26 -17.10
CA GLN A 190 -14.73 13.79 -16.71
C GLN A 190 -14.70 12.44 -15.95
N GLN A 191 -13.64 11.65 -16.16
CA GLN A 191 -13.38 10.39 -15.46
C GLN A 191 -11.89 10.43 -15.12
N GLU A 192 -11.58 11.03 -13.98
CA GLU A 192 -10.21 11.18 -13.51
C GLU A 192 -9.93 10.27 -12.33
N ASP A 193 -8.66 9.89 -12.19
CA ASP A 193 -8.23 9.16 -11.02
C ASP A 193 -8.31 10.01 -9.75
N MET A 194 -8.54 9.33 -8.63
CA MET A 194 -8.74 10.02 -7.37
C MET A 194 -8.34 9.19 -6.16
N PHE A 195 -7.80 9.86 -5.16
CA PHE A 195 -7.76 9.37 -3.80
C PHE A 195 -9.07 9.73 -3.11
N THR A 196 -9.76 8.75 -2.54
CA THR A 196 -11.01 9.00 -1.81
C THR A 196 -10.97 8.43 -0.41
N ILE A 197 -11.52 9.19 0.54
CA ILE A 197 -11.86 8.72 1.89
C ILE A 197 -13.37 8.74 1.97
N GLY A 198 -13.95 7.61 2.34
CA GLY A 198 -15.38 7.39 2.29
C GLY A 198 -15.81 6.23 3.16
N THR A 199 -17.10 5.92 3.08
CA THR A 199 -17.71 4.80 3.80
C THR A 199 -18.43 3.89 2.84
N HIS A 200 -18.33 2.58 3.05
CA HIS A 200 -19.27 1.62 2.48
C HIS A 200 -20.54 1.58 3.33
N HIS A 201 -21.69 1.72 2.68
CA HIS A 201 -22.98 1.56 3.35
C HIS A 201 -23.19 0.10 3.78
N TRP A 202 -23.68 -0.12 5.01
CA TRP A 202 -23.88 -1.44 5.62
C TRP A 202 -24.82 -2.36 4.82
N ASN A 203 -25.75 -1.78 4.05
CA ASN A 203 -26.72 -2.53 3.24
C ASN A 203 -26.59 -2.18 1.75
N GLY A 204 -25.60 -2.73 1.05
CA GLY A 204 -25.60 -2.72 -0.43
C GLY A 204 -24.46 -2.00 -1.16
N GLY A 205 -23.34 -1.68 -0.49
CA GLY A 205 -22.04 -1.65 -1.18
C GLY A 205 -21.65 -0.41 -1.98
N GLU A 206 -22.53 0.59 -2.16
CA GLU A 206 -22.09 1.85 -2.78
C GLU A 206 -21.05 2.55 -1.90
N TRP A 207 -19.92 2.91 -2.52
CA TRP A 207 -18.91 3.77 -1.92
C TRP A 207 -19.46 5.20 -1.83
N LYS A 208 -19.42 5.78 -0.62
CA LYS A 208 -19.79 7.19 -0.38
C LYS A 208 -18.54 7.99 -0.04
N PRO A 209 -17.97 8.75 -0.99
CA PRO A 209 -16.80 9.58 -0.75
C PRO A 209 -17.18 10.83 0.06
N HIS A 210 -16.40 11.11 1.10
CA HIS A 210 -16.53 12.29 1.96
C HIS A 210 -15.42 13.31 1.68
N PHE A 211 -14.24 12.84 1.31
CA PHE A 211 -13.08 13.62 0.90
C PHE A 211 -12.48 13.00 -0.36
N SER A 212 -12.18 13.83 -1.36
CA SER A 212 -11.50 13.39 -2.58
C SER A 212 -10.36 14.33 -2.97
N VAL A 213 -9.27 13.75 -3.46
CA VAL A 213 -8.20 14.46 -4.17
C VAL A 213 -8.14 13.88 -5.56
N HIS A 214 -8.39 14.73 -6.54
CA HIS A 214 -8.46 14.38 -7.95
C HIS A 214 -7.08 14.51 -8.61
N ALA A 215 -6.81 13.73 -9.66
CA ALA A 215 -5.58 13.84 -10.45
C ALA A 215 -5.38 15.25 -11.03
N SER A 216 -6.46 15.98 -11.34
CA SER A 216 -6.43 17.41 -11.70
C SER A 216 -5.94 18.35 -10.59
N GLY A 217 -5.71 17.86 -9.38
CA GLY A 217 -5.28 18.64 -8.21
C GLY A 217 -6.42 19.33 -7.46
N LYS A 218 -7.68 19.03 -7.81
CA LYS A 218 -8.85 19.55 -7.10
C LYS A 218 -9.18 18.71 -5.87
N VAL A 219 -9.66 19.37 -4.83
CA VAL A 219 -10.08 18.75 -3.57
C VAL A 219 -11.59 18.95 -3.38
N GLY A 220 -12.31 17.84 -3.17
CA GLY A 220 -13.72 17.81 -2.84
C GLY A 220 -13.94 17.42 -1.38
N ILE A 221 -14.81 18.15 -0.67
CA ILE A 221 -15.34 17.77 0.64
C ILE A 221 -16.87 17.73 0.53
N GLY A 222 -17.46 16.55 0.77
CA GLY A 222 -18.90 16.32 0.59
C GLY A 222 -19.38 16.34 -0.88
N THR A 223 -18.45 16.27 -1.84
CA THR A 223 -18.73 16.21 -3.28
C THR A 223 -17.59 15.51 -4.01
N THR A 224 -17.91 14.79 -5.08
CA THR A 224 -16.95 14.21 -6.04
C THR A 224 -16.74 15.06 -7.28
N ASN A 225 -17.45 16.18 -7.40
CA ASN A 225 -17.41 17.02 -8.59
C ASN A 225 -16.93 18.43 -8.20
N PRO A 226 -15.67 18.59 -7.75
CA PRO A 226 -15.16 19.89 -7.38
C PRO A 226 -15.07 20.81 -8.61
N THR A 227 -15.68 21.99 -8.50
CA THR A 227 -15.67 23.01 -9.56
C THR A 227 -14.50 23.97 -9.41
N GLN A 228 -13.92 24.07 -8.21
CA GLN A 228 -12.77 24.90 -7.85
C GLN A 228 -11.62 24.04 -7.33
N LYS A 229 -10.44 24.63 -7.08
CA LYS A 229 -9.30 23.92 -6.46
C LYS A 229 -9.69 23.27 -5.12
N LEU A 230 -10.53 23.95 -4.35
CA LEU A 230 -11.19 23.40 -3.18
C LEU A 230 -12.69 23.67 -3.31
N THR A 231 -13.50 22.61 -3.27
CA THR A 231 -14.95 22.72 -3.21
C THR A 231 -15.47 22.00 -1.97
N VAL A 232 -16.18 22.74 -1.12
CA VAL A 232 -16.84 22.20 0.06
C VAL A 232 -18.34 22.29 -0.17
N ASN A 233 -19.01 21.13 -0.26
CA ASN A 233 -20.46 21.06 -0.29
C ASN A 233 -20.99 20.94 1.14
N GLY A 234 -20.99 22.07 1.85
CA GLY A 234 -21.38 22.14 3.26
C GLY A 234 -20.89 23.42 3.92
N THR A 235 -21.06 23.51 5.24
CA THR A 235 -20.61 24.66 6.03
C THR A 235 -19.16 24.51 6.45
N VAL A 236 -18.37 25.57 6.26
CA VAL A 236 -17.01 25.67 6.81
C VAL A 236 -17.07 26.46 8.11
N TYR A 237 -16.79 25.80 9.23
CA TYR A 237 -16.59 26.47 10.52
C TYR A 237 -15.10 26.78 10.69
N SER A 238 -14.75 28.05 10.88
CA SER A 238 -13.37 28.51 10.99
C SER A 238 -13.26 29.64 12.01
N THR A 239 -12.08 29.79 12.62
CA THR A 239 -11.80 30.91 13.52
C THR A 239 -11.57 32.21 12.75
N GLU A 240 -10.92 32.14 11.58
CA GLU A 240 -10.61 33.30 10.74
C GLU A 240 -10.53 32.86 9.27
N VAL A 241 -11.00 33.72 8.35
CA VAL A 241 -10.81 33.59 6.91
C VAL A 241 -10.09 34.84 6.42
N LYS A 242 -8.83 34.68 5.98
CA LYS A 242 -8.09 35.73 5.27
C LYS A 242 -8.28 35.54 3.79
N VAL A 243 -8.75 36.58 3.13
CA VAL A 243 -8.92 36.58 1.67
C VAL A 243 -7.90 37.54 1.09
N ASP A 244 -7.04 37.04 0.20
CA ASP A 244 -6.12 37.88 -0.55
C ASP A 244 -6.91 38.70 -1.56
N VAL A 245 -7.02 39.98 -1.27
CA VAL A 245 -7.60 40.97 -2.19
C VAL A 245 -6.51 41.33 -3.20
N ASN A 246 -6.46 40.63 -4.34
CA ASN A 246 -5.51 40.97 -5.40
C ASN A 246 -5.77 42.41 -5.87
N ALA A 247 -4.80 43.30 -5.61
CA ALA A 247 -4.75 44.74 -5.86
C ALA A 247 -5.53 45.65 -4.88
N GLY A 248 -5.05 45.76 -3.64
CA GLY A 248 -4.47 47.04 -3.14
C GLY A 248 -5.32 48.32 -3.07
N THR A 249 -6.60 48.31 -3.38
CA THR A 249 -7.46 49.48 -3.21
C THR A 249 -8.70 49.06 -2.45
N GLY A 250 -8.69 49.34 -1.14
CA GLY A 250 -9.93 49.67 -0.48
C GLY A 250 -10.65 50.78 -1.27
N PRO A 251 -11.95 50.97 -1.03
CA PRO A 251 -12.72 51.96 -1.77
C PRO A 251 -12.38 53.42 -1.44
N ASP A 252 -11.22 53.68 -0.82
CA ASP A 252 -10.64 54.99 -0.49
C ASP A 252 -10.70 56.00 -1.64
N TYR A 253 -10.73 55.54 -2.91
CA TYR A 253 -10.96 56.39 -4.07
C TYR A 253 -12.28 57.18 -4.01
N VAL A 254 -13.25 56.76 -3.19
CA VAL A 254 -14.49 57.48 -2.89
C VAL A 254 -14.21 58.86 -2.28
N PHE A 255 -13.07 59.02 -1.60
CA PHE A 255 -12.66 60.30 -1.00
C PHE A 255 -11.87 61.21 -1.95
N GLU A 256 -11.53 60.74 -3.15
CA GLU A 256 -10.80 61.55 -4.11
C GLU A 256 -11.67 62.70 -4.65
N PRO A 257 -11.11 63.91 -4.89
CA PRO A 257 -11.89 65.05 -5.39
C PRO A 257 -12.57 64.82 -6.74
N THR A 258 -12.07 63.85 -7.51
CA THR A 258 -12.62 63.46 -8.82
C THR A 258 -13.76 62.44 -8.71
N TYR A 259 -14.02 61.90 -7.51
CA TYR A 259 -15.08 60.94 -7.29
C TYR A 259 -16.45 61.59 -7.46
N GLN A 260 -17.29 61.00 -8.30
CA GLN A 260 -18.66 61.44 -8.50
C GLN A 260 -19.57 60.71 -7.52
N LEU A 261 -19.77 61.31 -6.35
CA LEU A 261 -20.71 60.80 -5.36
C LEU A 261 -22.15 60.89 -5.93
N PRO A 262 -22.87 59.75 -6.10
CA PRO A 262 -24.23 59.77 -6.59
C PRO A 262 -25.14 60.59 -5.67
N SER A 263 -26.05 61.39 -6.22
CA SER A 263 -26.97 62.16 -5.38
C SER A 263 -27.99 61.26 -4.67
N LEU A 264 -28.47 61.69 -3.51
CA LEU A 264 -29.53 60.95 -2.78
C LEU A 264 -30.82 60.81 -3.60
N ILE A 265 -31.10 61.74 -4.51
CA ILE A 265 -32.24 61.68 -5.42
C ILE A 265 -32.05 60.56 -6.46
N GLU A 266 -30.86 60.44 -7.04
CA GLU A 266 -30.54 59.35 -7.98
C GLU A 266 -30.59 57.99 -7.27
N ILE A 267 -30.05 57.90 -6.06
CA ILE A 267 -30.10 56.69 -5.23
C ILE A 267 -31.56 56.33 -4.90
N GLU A 268 -32.39 57.30 -4.50
CA GLU A 268 -33.81 57.07 -4.20
C GLU A 268 -34.56 56.55 -5.43
N ASN A 269 -34.34 57.16 -6.58
CA ASN A 269 -34.96 56.73 -7.84
C ASN A 269 -34.53 55.30 -8.21
N TYR A 270 -33.25 54.97 -8.03
CA TYR A 270 -32.74 53.62 -8.26
C TYR A 270 -33.37 52.60 -7.31
N ILE A 271 -33.46 52.90 -6.01
CA ILE A 271 -34.06 52.00 -5.03
C ILE A 271 -35.56 51.80 -5.32
N LYS A 272 -36.29 52.85 -5.70
CA LYS A 272 -37.71 52.73 -6.08
C LYS A 272 -37.91 51.75 -7.22
N ALA A 273 -37.05 51.80 -8.23
CA ALA A 273 -37.09 50.95 -9.41
C ALA A 273 -36.57 49.53 -9.16
N ASN A 274 -35.46 49.36 -8.44
CA ASN A 274 -34.71 48.09 -8.38
C ASN A 274 -34.80 47.36 -7.04
N LYS A 275 -35.27 48.02 -5.96
CA LYS A 275 -35.40 47.45 -4.60
C LYS A 275 -34.09 47.01 -3.94
N HIS A 276 -32.95 47.49 -4.43
CA HIS A 276 -31.64 47.36 -3.81
C HIS A 276 -30.78 48.60 -4.11
N LEU A 277 -29.62 48.71 -3.46
CA LEU A 277 -28.67 49.79 -3.72
C LEU A 277 -27.96 49.61 -5.07
N PRO A 278 -27.54 50.71 -5.74
CA PRO A 278 -26.68 50.62 -6.91
C PRO A 278 -25.46 49.74 -6.65
N GLU A 279 -25.04 48.96 -7.67
CA GLU A 279 -23.90 48.02 -7.67
C GLU A 279 -24.02 46.80 -6.75
N VAL A 280 -24.88 46.86 -5.73
CA VAL A 280 -25.17 45.70 -4.86
C VAL A 280 -26.05 44.73 -5.65
N PRO A 281 -25.66 43.45 -5.79
CA PRO A 281 -26.47 42.49 -6.53
C PRO A 281 -27.83 42.31 -5.86
N SER A 282 -28.84 42.03 -6.66
CA SER A 282 -30.19 41.73 -6.17
C SER A 282 -30.18 40.39 -5.41
N ALA A 283 -31.18 40.19 -4.53
CA ALA A 283 -31.34 38.93 -3.80
C ALA A 283 -31.41 37.71 -4.74
N LYS A 284 -32.04 37.87 -5.92
CA LYS A 284 -32.15 36.81 -6.93
C LYS A 284 -30.80 36.46 -7.57
N GLU A 285 -29.96 37.47 -7.82
CA GLU A 285 -28.61 37.24 -8.34
C GLU A 285 -27.72 36.56 -7.30
N MET A 286 -27.82 36.98 -6.03
CA MET A 286 -27.09 36.35 -4.91
C MET A 286 -27.52 34.89 -4.70
N GLU A 287 -28.81 34.57 -4.81
CA GLU A 287 -29.31 33.19 -4.68
C GLU A 287 -28.81 32.29 -5.82
N THR A 288 -28.74 32.83 -7.04
CA THR A 288 -28.34 32.06 -8.23
C THR A 288 -26.84 31.83 -8.29
N ASN A 289 -26.04 32.87 -7.99
CA ASN A 289 -24.60 32.88 -8.24
C ASN A 289 -23.76 32.73 -6.96
N GLY A 290 -24.38 32.81 -5.78
CA GLY A 290 -23.68 32.97 -4.52
C GLY A 290 -23.10 34.38 -4.36
N ILE A 291 -22.23 34.55 -3.36
CA ILE A 291 -21.58 35.82 -3.04
C ILE A 291 -20.08 35.59 -2.96
N ASN A 292 -19.29 36.41 -3.67
CA ASN A 292 -17.86 36.47 -3.44
C ASN A 292 -17.59 37.30 -2.16
N LEU A 293 -17.07 36.64 -1.12
CA LEU A 293 -16.83 37.24 0.18
C LEU A 293 -15.95 38.50 0.12
N SER A 294 -14.90 38.47 -0.70
CA SER A 294 -13.99 39.62 -0.84
C SER A 294 -14.68 40.80 -1.50
N GLU A 295 -15.27 40.56 -2.68
CA GLU A 295 -15.92 41.62 -3.47
C GLU A 295 -17.07 42.25 -2.69
N MET A 296 -17.88 41.43 -2.01
CA MET A 296 -19.00 41.93 -1.21
C MET A 296 -18.51 42.77 -0.02
N ASN A 297 -17.46 42.36 0.68
CA ASN A 297 -16.91 43.15 1.79
C ASN A 297 -16.34 44.49 1.30
N MET A 298 -15.68 44.52 0.14
CA MET A 298 -15.17 45.77 -0.46
C MET A 298 -16.32 46.67 -0.92
N LEU A 299 -17.37 46.10 -1.52
CA LEU A 299 -18.55 46.84 -1.93
C LEU A 299 -19.30 47.42 -0.72
N LEU A 300 -19.43 46.66 0.36
CA LEU A 300 -20.02 47.14 1.61
C LEU A 300 -19.21 48.30 2.20
N LEU A 301 -17.89 48.20 2.22
CA LEU A 301 -17.02 49.29 2.66
C LEU A 301 -17.23 50.55 1.81
N LYS A 302 -17.31 50.40 0.48
CA LYS A 302 -17.59 51.52 -0.44
C LYS A 302 -18.90 52.22 -0.07
N LYS A 303 -19.97 51.44 0.18
CA LYS A 303 -21.27 51.99 0.55
C LYS A 303 -21.27 52.69 1.91
N VAL A 304 -20.45 52.24 2.86
CA VAL A 304 -20.25 52.93 4.15
C VAL A 304 -19.53 54.26 3.96
N GLU A 305 -18.54 54.33 3.08
CA GLU A 305 -17.80 55.57 2.79
C GLU A 305 -18.67 56.60 2.06
N GLU A 306 -19.42 56.18 1.04
CA GLU A 306 -20.41 57.03 0.34
C GLU A 306 -21.47 57.58 1.30
N LEU A 307 -22.01 56.72 2.17
CA LEU A 307 -22.96 57.14 3.21
C LEU A 307 -22.34 58.17 4.14
N THR A 308 -21.07 57.99 4.51
CA THR A 308 -20.34 58.93 5.38
C THR A 308 -20.20 60.31 4.71
N LEU A 309 -19.91 60.36 3.41
CA LEU A 309 -19.86 61.63 2.66
C LEU A 309 -21.23 62.34 2.63
N HIS A 310 -22.33 61.59 2.42
CA HIS A 310 -23.67 62.17 2.50
C HIS A 310 -24.00 62.72 3.89
N LEU A 311 -23.61 62.03 4.96
CA LEU A 311 -23.82 62.50 6.33
C LEU A 311 -23.02 63.78 6.62
N ILE A 312 -21.78 63.87 6.14
CA ILE A 312 -20.96 65.09 6.26
C ILE A 312 -21.65 66.26 5.55
N GLU A 313 -22.18 66.05 4.34
CA GLU A 313 -22.85 67.11 3.59
C GLU A 313 -24.16 67.55 4.26
N GLN A 314 -24.97 66.60 4.73
CA GLN A 314 -26.17 66.90 5.51
C GLN A 314 -25.86 67.68 6.80
N GLN A 315 -24.77 67.34 7.51
CA GLN A 315 -24.35 68.05 8.71
C GLN A 315 -23.95 69.50 8.40
N LYS A 316 -23.26 69.76 7.29
CA LYS A 316 -22.97 71.13 6.84
C LYS A 316 -24.24 71.91 6.55
N GLU A 317 -25.21 71.30 5.88
CA GLU A 317 -26.50 71.93 5.60
C GLU A 317 -27.25 72.29 6.88
N ILE A 318 -27.30 71.38 7.86
CA ILE A 318 -27.92 71.63 9.17
C ILE A 318 -27.27 72.83 9.88
N GLU A 319 -25.95 72.94 9.88
CA GLU A 319 -25.27 74.09 10.50
C GLU A 319 -25.54 75.41 9.74
N MET A 320 -25.62 75.36 8.41
CA MET A 320 -26.04 76.52 7.61
C MET A 320 -27.49 76.93 7.92
N LEU A 321 -28.39 75.98 8.15
CA LEU A 321 -29.77 76.28 8.52
C LEU A 321 -29.85 76.85 9.95
N LYS A 322 -29.10 76.31 10.91
CA LYS A 322 -29.04 76.83 12.29
C LYS A 322 -28.51 78.26 12.37
N THR A 323 -27.52 78.61 11.56
CA THR A 323 -26.98 79.98 11.52
C THR A 323 -27.97 80.97 10.92
N LYS A 324 -28.83 80.56 9.98
CA LYS A 324 -29.89 81.41 9.41
C LYS A 324 -31.09 81.62 10.33
N ILE A 325 -31.27 80.78 11.35
CA ILE A 325 -32.39 80.85 12.31
C ILE A 325 -32.04 81.71 13.54
N LYS A 326 -30.76 82.07 13.73
CA LYS A 326 -30.30 83.02 14.76
C LYS A 326 -30.36 84.46 14.26
#